data_AF-A0A8S3ZCN3-F1
#
_entry.id   AF-A0A8S3ZCN3-F1
#
_cell.length_a   1.000
_cell.length_b   1.000
_cell.length_c   1.000
_cell.angle_alpha   90.00
_cell.angle_beta   90.00
_cell.angle_gamma   90.00
#
_symmetry.space_group_name_H-M   'P 1'
#
loop_
_entity.id
_entity.type
_entity.pdbx_description
1 polymer ?
#
loop_
_entity_poly.entity_id
_entity_poly.type
_entity_poly.pdbx_seq_one_letter_code
_entity_poly.pdbx_strand_id
1 'polypeptide(L)' 'IRGGGEHFKYPYTLFAKVQQFPFKFYWKHGRFFRFYFYTAALLLPCYAYLGKLTNAPANVKKWEEIRAKRR' A
#
# COMPACT_ATOMS: atom_id res chain seq x y z
N ILE A 1 -36.75 0.29 19.11
CA ILE A 1 -35.39 0.77 18.72
C ILE A 1 -34.77 -0.35 17.89
N ARG A 2 -34.46 -0.14 16.60
CA ARG A 2 -33.78 -1.18 15.80
C ARG A 2 -32.42 -1.43 16.46
N GLY A 3 -32.19 -2.64 16.96
CA GLY A 3 -30.97 -3.00 17.70
C GLY A 3 -29.75 -2.68 16.84
N GLY A 4 -28.78 -1.95 17.41
CA GLY A 4 -27.66 -1.33 16.72
C GLY A 4 -26.62 -2.31 16.15
N GLY A 5 -27.03 -3.15 15.21
CA GLY A 5 -26.19 -4.08 14.44
C GLY A 5 -26.31 -3.91 12.93
N GLU A 6 -27.21 -3.05 12.44
CA GLU A 6 -27.32 -2.76 11.00
C GLU A 6 -26.11 -1.92 10.55
N HIS A 7 -25.42 -2.38 9.51
CA HIS A 7 -24.33 -1.62 8.90
C HIS A 7 -24.85 -0.37 8.18
N PHE A 8 -24.20 0.77 8.40
CA PHE A 8 -24.51 2.00 7.68
C PHE A 8 -24.33 1.80 6.17
N LYS A 9 -25.29 2.26 5.35
CA LYS A 9 -25.18 2.23 3.89
C LYS A 9 -23.96 2.99 3.37
N TYR A 10 -23.62 4.11 4.02
CA TYR A 10 -22.46 4.94 3.71
C TYR A 10 -21.70 5.24 4.99
N PRO A 11 -20.74 4.39 5.39
CA PRO A 11 -19.91 4.64 6.56
C PRO A 11 -19.05 5.90 6.35
N TYR A 12 -19.09 6.80 7.33
CA TYR A 12 -18.31 8.05 7.33
C TYR A 12 -16.88 7.84 7.85
N THR A 13 -16.64 6.79 8.65
CA THR A 13 -15.30 6.43 9.12
C THR A 13 -14.59 5.50 8.14
N LEU A 14 -13.27 5.68 8.01
CA LEU A 14 -12.43 4.82 7.17
C LEU A 14 -12.47 3.36 7.63
N PHE A 15 -12.44 3.12 8.95
CA PHE A 15 -12.51 1.76 9.50
C PHE A 15 -13.82 1.05 9.13
N ALA A 16 -14.96 1.74 9.18
CA ALA A 16 -16.23 1.15 8.78
C ALA A 16 -16.32 0.89 7.26
N LYS A 17 -15.68 1.73 6.42
CA LYS A 17 -15.54 1.45 4.97
C LYS A 17 -14.74 0.17 4.72
N VAL A 18 -13.64 -0.02 5.44
CA VAL A 18 -12.80 -1.22 5.33
C VAL A 18 -13.57 -2.45 5.81
N GLN A 19 -14.26 -2.37 6.95
CA GLN A 19 -15.06 -3.49 7.47
C GLN A 19 -16.15 -3.94 6.48
N GLN A 20 -16.79 -3.01 5.80
CA GLN A 20 -17.83 -3.30 4.81
C GLN A 20 -17.29 -3.72 3.44
N PHE A 21 -15.98 -3.63 3.21
CA PHE A 21 -15.40 -4.00 1.92
C PHE A 21 -15.43 -5.53 1.72
N PRO A 22 -15.96 -6.04 0.59
CA PRO A 22 -16.17 -7.47 0.40
C PRO A 22 -14.89 -8.19 -0.06
N PHE A 23 -13.87 -8.23 0.80
CA PHE A 23 -12.56 -8.82 0.52
C PHE A 23 -12.63 -10.24 -0.05
N LYS A 24 -13.43 -11.12 0.57
CA LYS A 24 -13.58 -12.52 0.16
C LYS A 24 -14.17 -12.66 -1.25
N PHE A 25 -15.14 -11.80 -1.59
CA PHE A 25 -15.76 -11.79 -2.91
C PHE A 25 -14.74 -11.39 -3.97
N TYR A 26 -13.99 -10.30 -3.75
CA TYR A 26 -12.94 -9.86 -4.67
C TYR A 26 -11.80 -10.86 -4.80
N TRP A 27 -11.43 -11.57 -3.73
CA TRP A 27 -10.42 -12.62 -3.82
C TRP A 27 -10.87 -13.80 -4.69
N LYS A 28 -12.12 -14.25 -4.53
CA LYS A 28 -12.66 -15.42 -5.27
C LYS A 28 -12.97 -15.08 -6.73
N HIS A 29 -13.60 -13.94 -6.99
CA HIS A 29 -14.12 -13.59 -8.31
C HIS A 29 -13.22 -12.61 -9.07
N GLY A 30 -12.48 -11.76 -8.36
CA GLY A 30 -11.56 -10.80 -8.95
C GLY A 30 -10.22 -11.44 -9.30
N ARG A 31 -9.95 -11.61 -10.60
CA ARG A 31 -8.62 -11.99 -11.09
C ARG A 31 -7.58 -10.91 -10.80
N PHE A 32 -7.96 -9.64 -11.00
CA PHE A 32 -7.11 -8.48 -10.74
C PHE A 32 -6.65 -8.42 -9.28
N PHE A 33 -7.57 -8.59 -8.32
CA PHE A 33 -7.25 -8.49 -6.90
C PHE A 33 -6.17 -9.51 -6.50
N ARG A 34 -6.31 -10.78 -6.93
CA ARG A 34 -5.30 -11.82 -6.69
C ARG A 34 -3.94 -11.47 -7.29
N PHE A 35 -3.90 -11.11 -8.57
CA PHE A 35 -2.64 -10.76 -9.22
C PHE A 35 -1.97 -9.55 -8.60
N TYR A 36 -2.73 -8.55 -8.18
CA TYR A 36 -2.19 -7.38 -7.49
C TYR A 36 -1.43 -7.77 -6.21
N PHE A 37 -2.01 -8.64 -5.37
CA PHE A 37 -1.32 -9.09 -4.16
C PHE A 37 -0.14 -10.01 -4.47
N TYR A 38 -0.25 -10.90 -5.46
CA TYR A 38 0.86 -11.76 -5.86
C TYR A 38 2.04 -10.98 -6.45
N THR A 39 1.78 -9.99 -7.32
CA THR A 39 2.83 -9.15 -7.90
C THR A 39 3.45 -8.24 -6.84
N ALA A 40 2.64 -7.66 -5.94
CA ALA A 40 3.16 -6.88 -4.82
C ALA A 40 4.08 -7.72 -3.92
N ALA A 41 3.67 -8.95 -3.58
CA ALA A 41 4.50 -9.86 -2.79
C ALA A 41 5.79 -10.26 -3.51
N LEU A 42 5.72 -10.55 -4.81
CA LEU A 42 6.88 -10.93 -5.62
C LEU A 42 7.86 -9.77 -5.80
N LEU A 43 7.35 -8.55 -6.00
CA LEU A 43 8.19 -7.36 -6.21
C LEU A 43 8.74 -6.79 -4.89
N LEU A 44 8.18 -7.13 -3.74
CA LEU A 44 8.65 -6.64 -2.44
C LEU A 44 10.17 -6.84 -2.21
N PRO A 45 10.77 -8.02 -2.46
CA PRO A 45 12.22 -8.17 -2.36
C PRO A 45 12.99 -7.34 -3.39
N CYS A 46 12.47 -7.17 -4.61
CA CYS A 46 13.09 -6.33 -5.64
C CYS A 46 13.15 -4.86 -5.18
N TYR A 47 12.04 -4.35 -4.63
CA TYR A 47 11.99 -2.99 -4.09
C TYR A 47 12.87 -2.82 -2.85
N ALA A 48 12.95 -3.83 -1.97
CA ALA A 48 13.86 -3.80 -0.82
C ALA A 48 15.34 -3.72 -1.27
N TYR A 49 15.72 -4.47 -2.31
CA TYR A 49 17.06 -4.42 -2.87
C TYR A 49 17.37 -3.07 -3.52
N LEU A 50 16.45 -2.57 -4.35
CA LEU A 50 16.57 -1.23 -4.96
C LEU A 50 16.68 -0.14 -3.89
N GLY A 51 15.88 -0.23 -2.83
CA GLY A 51 15.93 0.70 -1.70
C GLY A 51 17.29 0.73 -1.00
N LYS A 52 17.95 -0.43 -0.86
CA LYS A 52 19.32 -0.49 -0.32
C LYS A 52 20.34 0.16 -1.26
N LEU A 53 20.21 -0.05 -2.57
CA LEU A 53 21.08 0.59 -3.57
C LEU A 53 20.90 2.11 -3.63
N THR A 54 19.66 2.59 -3.60
CA THR A 54 19.37 4.03 -3.62
C THR A 54 19.89 4.71 -2.36
N ASN A 55 19.76 4.08 -1.20
CA ASN A 55 20.22 4.62 0.08
C ASN A 55 21.67 4.22 0.43
N ALA A 56 22.46 3.75 -0.53
CA ALA A 56 23.87 3.49 -0.31
C ALA A 56 24.58 4.80 0.11
N PRO A 57 25.55 4.75 1.06
CA PRO A 57 26.14 5.96 1.64
C PRO A 57 26.83 6.85 0.61
N ALA A 58 27.38 6.27 -0.46
CA ALA A 58 27.94 7.02 -1.58
C ALA A 58 26.89 7.82 -2.36
N ASN A 59 25.70 7.24 -2.57
CA ASN A 59 24.60 7.90 -3.27
C ASN A 59 23.99 9.02 -2.42
N VAL A 60 23.84 8.80 -1.11
CA VAL A 60 23.34 9.81 -0.17
C VAL A 60 24.27 11.02 -0.15
N LYS A 61 25.59 10.81 0.01
CA LYS A 61 26.59 11.90 -0.02
C LYS A 61 26.55 12.69 -1.33
N LYS A 62 26.55 11.99 -2.47
CA LYS A 62 26.43 12.63 -3.79
C LYS A 62 25.15 13.46 -3.92
N TRP A 63 24.05 12.95 -3.38
CA TRP A 63 22.77 13.64 -3.41
C TRP A 63 22.73 14.88 -2.52
N GLU A 64 23.36 14.82 -1.35
CA GLU A 64 23.57 15.97 -0.46
C GLU A 64 24.42 17.05 -1.14
N GLU A 65 25.51 16.69 -1.79
CA GLU A 65 26.36 17.63 -2.56
C GLU A 65 25.59 18.32 -3.69
N ILE A 66 24.77 17.58 -4.44
CA ILE A 66 23.91 18.14 -5.50
C ILE A 66 22.90 19.13 -4.91
N ARG A 67 22.29 18.79 -3.76
CA ARG A 67 21.31 19.67 -3.09
C ARG A 67 21.98 20.90 -2.48
N ALA A 68 23.17 20.76 -1.93
CA ALA A 68 23.96 21.86 -1.39
C ALA A 68 24.37 22.86 -2.47
N LYS A 69 24.67 22.40 -3.70
CA LYS A 69 24.94 23.27 -4.86
C LYS A 69 23.70 23.97 -5.43
N ARG A 70 22.50 23.42 -5.20
CA ARG A 70 21.23 23.97 -5.70
C ARG A 70 20.63 25.00 -4.74
N ARG A 71 20.92 24.89 -3.44
CA ARG A 71 20.55 25.88 -2.43
C ARG A 71 21.52 27.05 -2.47
#